data_AF-A0AA86F2G2-F1
#
_entry.id   AF-A0AA86F2G2-F1
#
_cell.length_a   1.000
_cell.length_b   1.000
_cell.length_c   1.000
_cell.angle_alpha   90.00
_cell.angle_beta   90.00
_cell.angle_gamma   90.00
#
_symmetry.space_group_name_H-M   'P 1'
#
loop_
_entity.id
_entity.type
_entity.pdbx_description
1 polymer ?
#
loop_
_entity_poly.entity_id
_entity_poly.type
_entity_poly.pdbx_seq_one_letter_code
_entity_poly.pdbx_strand_id
1 'polypeptide(L)'
;MFRDGSFLQIGWPSITVFSSSDYKRVALTDYDRFPEDIDGEGDGFSLASKRTTTFMSAGMTPAESSPGREITDVKWRRSSPHEAPPTTGILSLYNRGDRRRWYWPCPHCGDWFQSAMENMVGYG
;
A
#
# COMPACT_ATOMS: atom_id res chain seq x y z
N MET A 1 -17.91 20.29 4.09
CA MET A 1 -17.14 20.60 5.31
C MET A 1 -17.83 19.93 6.49
N PHE A 2 -17.12 19.16 7.30
CA PHE A 2 -17.65 18.51 8.49
C PHE A 2 -17.79 19.51 9.65
N ARG A 3 -18.49 19.11 10.72
CA ARG A 3 -18.71 19.95 11.91
C ARG A 3 -17.42 20.38 12.60
N ASP A 4 -16.37 19.59 12.48
CA ASP A 4 -15.02 19.85 13.01
C ASP A 4 -14.18 20.77 12.09
N GLY A 5 -14.75 21.25 10.98
CA GLY A 5 -14.03 22.06 9.99
C GLY A 5 -13.15 21.27 9.03
N SER A 6 -13.03 19.95 9.21
CA SER A 6 -12.36 19.07 8.25
C SER A 6 -13.14 18.96 6.93
N PHE A 7 -12.45 18.57 5.86
CA PHE A 7 -13.04 18.31 4.56
C PHE A 7 -12.52 16.98 4.01
N LEU A 8 -13.35 16.31 3.22
CA LEU A 8 -13.02 15.06 2.53
C LEU A 8 -13.22 15.30 1.04
N GLN A 9 -12.22 14.92 0.26
CA GLN A 9 -12.29 14.88 -1.19
C GLN A 9 -12.03 13.46 -1.66
N ILE A 10 -12.86 12.99 -2.59
CA ILE A 10 -12.71 11.70 -3.26
C ILE A 10 -12.59 12.01 -4.75
N GLY A 11 -11.60 11.41 -5.41
CA GLY A 11 -11.35 11.65 -6.83
C GLY A 11 -10.58 10.51 -7.46
N TRP A 12 -10.71 10.41 -8.79
CA TRP A 12 -9.89 9.51 -9.60
C TRP A 12 -8.41 9.98 -9.55
N PRO A 13 -7.43 9.05 -9.51
CA PRO A 13 -6.01 9.40 -9.52
C PRO A 13 -5.60 10.06 -10.85
N SER A 14 -5.57 11.39 -10.85
CA SER A 14 -5.05 12.21 -11.94
C SER A 14 -4.11 13.29 -11.41
N ILE A 15 -3.25 13.84 -12.28
CA ILE A 15 -2.37 14.96 -11.89
C ILE A 15 -3.17 16.09 -11.30
N THR A 16 -4.35 16.42 -11.85
CA THR A 16 -5.16 17.53 -11.32
C THR A 16 -5.53 17.32 -9.86
N VAL A 17 -5.85 16.09 -9.45
CA VAL A 17 -6.16 15.76 -8.05
C VAL A 17 -4.90 15.80 -7.20
N PHE A 18 -3.80 15.21 -7.67
CA PHE A 18 -2.52 15.17 -6.94
C PHE A 18 -1.78 16.50 -6.90
N SER A 19 -2.09 17.44 -7.79
CA SER A 19 -1.51 18.79 -7.85
C SER A 19 -2.39 19.86 -7.22
N SER A 20 -3.56 19.49 -6.71
CA SER A 20 -4.57 20.44 -6.24
C SER A 20 -4.14 21.20 -4.98
N SER A 21 -4.02 20.53 -3.85
CA SER A 21 -3.80 21.15 -2.54
C SER A 21 -3.00 20.25 -1.63
N ASP A 22 -2.47 20.83 -0.56
CA ASP A 22 -1.83 20.07 0.50
C ASP A 22 -2.90 19.46 1.41
N TYR A 23 -2.74 18.18 1.73
CA TYR A 23 -3.65 17.43 2.56
C TYR A 23 -2.90 16.83 3.74
N LYS A 24 -3.46 16.94 4.94
CA LYS A 24 -2.87 16.31 6.12
C LYS A 24 -2.83 14.78 5.99
N ARG A 25 -3.82 14.18 5.31
CA ARG A 25 -3.92 12.74 5.09
C ARG A 25 -4.38 12.47 3.66
N VAL A 26 -3.68 11.58 2.95
CA VAL A 26 -4.04 11.15 1.59
C VAL A 26 -4.08 9.62 1.54
N ALA A 27 -5.27 9.05 1.48
CA ALA A 27 -5.44 7.60 1.39
C ALA A 27 -5.58 7.16 -0.08
N LEU A 28 -4.80 6.17 -0.47
CA LEU A 28 -4.84 5.54 -1.79
C LEU A 28 -5.47 4.15 -1.64
N THR A 29 -6.71 4.01 -2.07
CA THR A 29 -7.45 2.73 -2.00
C THR A 29 -7.37 2.01 -3.34
N ASP A 30 -7.19 0.70 -3.34
CA ASP A 30 -7.07 -0.13 -4.55
C ASP A 30 -5.89 0.31 -5.45
N TYR A 31 -4.73 0.57 -4.83
CA TYR A 31 -3.54 1.14 -5.48
C TYR A 31 -3.03 0.36 -6.70
N ASP A 32 -3.16 -0.96 -6.73
CA ASP A 32 -2.71 -1.77 -7.87
C ASP A 32 -3.50 -1.46 -9.15
N ARG A 33 -4.71 -0.88 -9.05
CA ARG A 33 -5.49 -0.46 -10.22
C ARG A 33 -5.12 0.92 -10.76
N PHE A 34 -4.23 1.64 -10.09
CA PHE A 34 -3.79 2.95 -10.57
C PHE A 34 -2.90 2.77 -11.81
N PRO A 35 -2.83 3.74 -12.71
CA PRO A 35 -1.76 3.77 -13.71
C PRO A 35 -0.39 3.77 -12.99
N GLU A 36 0.61 3.09 -13.55
CA GLU A 36 1.98 3.06 -13.00
C GLU A 36 2.62 4.44 -13.00
N ASP A 37 2.27 5.20 -14.03
CA ASP A 37 2.69 6.58 -14.24
C ASP A 37 1.43 7.41 -14.45
N ILE A 38 1.14 8.31 -13.51
CA ILE A 38 -0.04 9.18 -13.58
C ILE A 38 0.32 10.35 -14.49
N ASP A 39 -0.15 10.26 -15.74
CA ASP A 39 0.00 11.29 -16.78
C ASP A 39 1.48 11.74 -17.02
N GLY A 40 2.47 10.88 -16.75
CA GLY A 40 3.89 11.14 -17.01
C GLY A 40 4.70 11.72 -15.83
N GLU A 41 4.07 11.93 -14.67
CA GLU A 41 4.70 12.56 -13.50
C GLU A 41 5.22 11.55 -12.46
N GLY A 42 4.98 10.26 -12.68
CA GLY A 42 5.42 9.15 -11.83
C GLY A 42 4.30 8.46 -11.04
N ASP A 43 4.71 7.69 -10.04
CA ASP A 43 3.80 6.81 -9.30
C ASP A 43 2.89 7.58 -8.33
N GLY A 44 1.65 7.11 -8.20
CA GLY A 44 0.63 7.76 -7.39
C GLY A 44 1.01 7.94 -5.91
N PHE A 45 1.78 7.02 -5.34
CA PHE A 45 2.22 7.13 -3.93
C PHE A 45 3.23 8.26 -3.73
N SER A 46 4.20 8.39 -4.63
CA SER A 46 5.17 9.48 -4.61
C SER A 46 4.48 10.84 -4.81
N LEU A 47 3.51 10.93 -5.70
CA LEU A 47 2.71 12.14 -5.92
C LEU A 47 1.85 12.49 -4.70
N ALA A 48 1.17 11.51 -4.11
CA ALA A 48 0.38 11.68 -2.89
C ALA A 48 1.24 12.10 -1.70
N SER A 49 2.41 11.47 -1.52
CA SER A 49 3.33 11.77 -0.42
C SER A 49 3.76 13.24 -0.42
N LYS A 50 4.01 13.82 -1.60
CA LYS A 50 4.33 15.25 -1.75
C LYS A 50 3.26 16.18 -1.14
N ARG A 51 1.98 15.78 -1.14
CA ARG A 51 0.88 16.59 -0.55
C ARG A 51 0.87 16.61 0.97
N THR A 52 1.48 15.60 1.59
CA THR A 52 1.55 15.48 3.05
C THR A 52 2.81 16.11 3.65
N THR A 53 3.81 16.43 2.82
CA THR A 53 5.14 16.92 3.26
C THR A 53 5.03 18.18 4.13
N THR A 54 4.15 19.11 3.79
CA THR A 54 3.92 20.35 4.56
C THR A 54 3.50 20.08 6.02
N PHE A 55 2.89 18.92 6.29
CA PHE A 55 2.42 18.54 7.62
C PHE A 55 3.45 17.73 8.44
N MET A 56 4.64 17.47 7.89
CA MET A 56 5.74 16.79 8.57
C MET A 56 5.28 15.49 9.26
N SER A 57 5.57 15.31 10.56
CA SER A 57 5.18 14.13 11.35
C SER A 57 3.68 13.94 11.52
N ALA A 58 2.88 14.98 11.24
CA ALA A 58 1.43 14.90 11.29
C ALA A 58 0.82 14.53 9.92
N GLY A 59 1.62 14.50 8.85
CA GLY A 59 1.25 14.06 7.52
C GLY A 59 1.19 12.54 7.41
N MET A 60 0.23 12.00 6.67
CA MET A 60 0.10 10.55 6.49
C MET A 60 -0.39 10.18 5.08
N THR A 61 0.34 9.30 4.40
CA THR A 61 -0.03 8.76 3.08
C THR A 61 -0.14 7.23 3.14
N PRO A 62 -1.30 6.67 3.56
CA PRO A 62 -1.51 5.23 3.46
C PRO A 62 -1.87 4.79 2.05
N ALA A 63 -1.37 3.63 1.64
CA ALA A 63 -1.83 2.89 0.47
C ALA A 63 -2.38 1.53 0.88
N GLU A 64 -3.55 1.20 0.35
CA GLU A 64 -4.25 -0.07 0.54
C GLU A 64 -4.53 -0.65 -0.84
N SER A 65 -4.26 -1.95 -1.01
CA SER A 65 -4.57 -2.67 -2.24
C SER A 65 -4.47 -4.17 -2.03
N SER A 66 -5.19 -4.92 -2.86
CA SER A 66 -4.87 -6.32 -3.11
C SER A 66 -3.74 -6.43 -4.13
N PRO A 67 -2.71 -7.26 -3.91
CA PRO A 67 -1.68 -7.52 -4.91
C PRO A 67 -2.27 -8.14 -6.17
N GLY A 68 -2.10 -7.50 -7.32
CA GLY A 68 -2.63 -7.99 -8.60
C GLY A 68 -1.69 -7.83 -9.79
N ARG A 69 -0.54 -7.16 -9.60
CA ARG A 69 0.41 -6.90 -10.68
C ARG A 69 1.34 -8.08 -10.98
N GLU A 70 1.79 -8.13 -12.24
CA GLU A 70 2.70 -9.16 -12.72
C GLU A 70 4.08 -9.07 -12.06
N ILE A 71 4.68 -10.23 -11.83
CA ILE A 71 6.04 -10.33 -11.28
C ILE A 71 7.02 -10.07 -12.42
N THR A 72 7.94 -9.12 -12.24
CA THR A 72 8.87 -8.69 -13.29
C THR A 72 10.01 -9.68 -13.52
N ASP A 73 10.37 -10.48 -12.52
CA ASP A 73 11.36 -11.55 -12.63
C ASP A 73 10.79 -12.90 -12.20
N VAL A 74 10.50 -13.75 -13.17
CA VAL A 74 9.96 -15.10 -12.97
C VAL A 74 10.93 -16.07 -12.31
N LYS A 75 12.23 -15.79 -12.33
CA LYS A 75 13.26 -16.62 -11.68
C LYS A 75 13.52 -16.17 -10.24
N TRP A 76 12.82 -15.14 -9.79
CA TRP A 76 13.03 -14.57 -8.47
C TRP A 76 12.84 -15.63 -7.38
N ARG A 77 13.76 -15.60 -6.42
CA ARG A 77 13.68 -16.38 -5.19
C ARG A 77 13.87 -15.43 -4.02
N ARG A 78 13.01 -15.56 -3.03
CA ARG A 78 13.10 -14.84 -1.75
C ARG A 78 14.51 -15.00 -1.17
N SER A 79 15.17 -13.88 -0.89
CA SER A 79 16.46 -13.87 -0.18
C SER A 79 16.30 -13.55 1.30
N SER A 80 15.20 -12.88 1.70
CA SER A 80 14.90 -12.59 3.11
C SER A 80 13.50 -13.05 3.53
N PRO A 81 13.27 -13.25 4.85
CA PRO A 81 11.92 -13.46 5.37
C PRO A 81 11.00 -12.32 4.95
N HIS A 82 9.77 -12.69 4.59
CA HIS A 82 8.67 -11.76 4.25
C HIS A 82 8.86 -10.90 3.01
N GLU A 83 9.96 -11.04 2.28
CA GLU A 83 10.18 -10.35 1.01
C GLU A 83 9.07 -10.64 0.00
N ALA A 84 8.54 -9.58 -0.63
CA ALA A 84 7.61 -9.71 -1.73
C ALA A 84 8.38 -9.86 -3.05
N PRO A 85 7.80 -10.54 -4.06
CA PRO A 85 8.42 -10.60 -5.39
C PRO A 85 8.63 -9.21 -5.99
N PRO A 86 9.60 -9.05 -6.91
CA PRO A 86 9.80 -7.81 -7.62
C PRO A 86 8.59 -7.56 -8.54
N THR A 87 7.90 -6.47 -8.29
CA THR A 87 6.75 -5.99 -9.06
C THR A 87 6.56 -4.49 -8.80
N THR A 88 5.64 -3.86 -9.51
CA THR A 88 5.18 -2.49 -9.26
C THR A 88 3.96 -2.51 -8.32
N GLY A 89 3.33 -1.37 -8.06
CA GLY A 89 2.16 -1.30 -7.17
C GLY A 89 2.48 -1.54 -5.68
N ILE A 90 1.53 -2.12 -4.95
CA ILE A 90 1.52 -2.20 -3.49
C ILE A 90 2.66 -3.07 -2.94
N LEU A 91 3.02 -4.16 -3.64
CA LEU A 91 4.12 -5.03 -3.22
C LEU A 91 5.48 -4.34 -3.36
N SER A 92 5.62 -3.42 -4.33
CA SER A 92 6.79 -2.56 -4.43
C SER A 92 6.92 -1.64 -3.22
N LEU A 93 5.81 -1.01 -2.81
CA LEU A 93 5.76 -0.16 -1.62
C LEU A 93 6.04 -0.95 -0.34
N TYR A 94 5.47 -2.14 -0.21
CA TYR A 94 5.72 -3.05 0.89
C TYR A 94 7.21 -3.42 1.01
N ASN A 95 7.88 -3.70 -0.12
CA ASN A 95 9.31 -4.00 -0.14
C ASN A 95 10.22 -2.82 0.22
N ARG A 96 9.76 -1.58 -0.01
CA ARG A 96 10.43 -0.34 0.43
C ARG A 96 10.27 -0.11 1.95
N GLY A 97 9.24 -0.67 2.55
CA GLY A 97 8.98 -0.59 3.99
C GLY A 97 9.73 -1.65 4.81
N ASP A 98 9.23 -1.90 6.02
CA ASP A 98 9.78 -2.87 6.98
C ASP A 98 9.23 -4.30 6.80
N ARG A 99 8.40 -4.52 5.76
CA ARG A 99 7.87 -5.84 5.37
C ARG A 99 7.17 -6.59 6.52
N ARG A 100 6.45 -5.84 7.37
CA ARG A 100 5.69 -6.42 8.48
C ARG A 100 4.46 -7.17 7.97
N ARG A 101 4.19 -8.32 8.59
CA ARG A 101 3.03 -9.16 8.35
C ARG A 101 2.22 -9.30 9.62
N TRP A 102 0.92 -9.46 9.47
CA TRP A 102 0.04 -9.72 10.60
C TRP A 102 0.09 -11.20 10.98
N TYR A 103 0.33 -11.46 12.26
CA TYR A 103 0.30 -12.79 12.86
C TYR A 103 -0.91 -12.89 13.78
N TRP A 104 -1.52 -14.06 13.83
CA TRP A 104 -2.65 -14.35 14.69
C TRP A 104 -2.25 -15.38 15.75
N PRO A 105 -2.71 -15.25 17.00
CA PRO A 105 -2.56 -16.32 17.98
C PRO A 105 -3.51 -17.47 17.65
N CYS A 106 -2.99 -18.69 17.65
CA CYS A 106 -3.79 -19.90 17.48
C CYS A 106 -4.71 -20.12 18.69
N PRO A 107 -6.03 -20.30 18.50
CA PRO A 107 -6.95 -20.53 19.62
C PRO A 107 -6.75 -21.89 20.31
N HIS A 108 -6.03 -22.83 19.71
CA HIS A 108 -5.83 -24.18 20.25
C HIS A 108 -4.52 -24.32 21.05
N CYS A 109 -3.40 -23.78 20.56
CA CYS A 109 -2.09 -23.91 21.19
C CYS A 109 -1.48 -22.58 21.67
N GLY A 110 -2.03 -21.44 21.25
CA GLY A 110 -1.50 -20.12 21.60
C GLY A 110 -0.29 -19.67 20.76
N ASP A 111 0.24 -20.52 19.88
CA ASP A 111 1.34 -20.15 18.98
C ASP A 111 0.89 -19.12 17.92
N TRP A 112 1.82 -18.27 17.52
CA TRP A 112 1.57 -17.24 16.51
C TRP A 112 1.85 -17.78 15.11
N PHE A 113 0.89 -17.60 14.21
CA PHE A 113 1.01 -18.02 12.81
C PHE A 113 0.56 -16.93 11.86
N GLN A 114 1.07 -16.96 10.64
CA GLN A 114 0.59 -16.09 9.57
C GLN A 114 -0.65 -16.73 8.91
N SER A 115 -1.70 -15.96 8.66
CA SER A 115 -2.83 -16.40 7.83
C SER A 115 -2.41 -16.45 6.35
N ALA A 116 -1.74 -17.54 5.96
CA ALA A 116 -1.24 -17.81 4.62
C ALA A 116 -1.63 -19.23 4.19
N MET A 117 -1.74 -19.46 2.89
CA MET A 117 -2.15 -20.76 2.34
C MET A 117 -1.22 -21.90 2.76
N GLU A 118 0.07 -21.62 2.95
CA GLU A 118 1.06 -22.57 3.49
C GLU A 118 0.71 -23.11 4.89
N ASN A 119 -0.05 -22.35 5.68
CA ASN A 119 -0.48 -22.73 7.04
C ASN A 119 -1.90 -23.31 7.07
N MET A 120 -2.60 -23.42 5.93
CA MET A 120 -3.91 -24.06 5.84
C MET A 120 -3.75 -25.58 5.70
N VAL A 121 -3.90 -26.31 6.80
CA VAL A 121 -3.87 -27.78 6.85
C VAL A 121 -5.32 -28.29 6.97
N GLY A 122 -5.77 -29.19 6.08
CA GLY A 122 -7.05 -29.91 6.23
C GLY A 122 -8.21 -29.51 5.30
N TYR A 123 -7.99 -28.64 4.30
CA TYR A 123 -8.92 -28.45 3.17
C TYR A 123 -8.30 -29.10 1.92
N GLY A 124 -8.61 -30.37 1.70
CA GLY A 124 -8.20 -31.15 0.53
C GLY A 124 -9.23 -32.22 0.22
#